data_AF-A0A8T4Q934-F1
#
_entry.id   AF-A0A8T4Q934-F1
#
_cell.length_a   1.000
_cell.length_b   1.000
_cell.length_c   1.000
_cell.angle_alpha   90.00
_cell.angle_beta   90.00
_cell.angle_gamma   90.00
#
_symmetry.space_group_name_H-M   'P 1'
#
loop_
_entity.id
_entity.type
_entity.pdbx_description
1 polymer ?
#
loop_
_entity_poly.entity_id
_entity_poly.type
_entity_poly.pdbx_seq_one_letter_code
_entity_poly.pdbx_strand_id
1 'polypeptide(L)'
;MANISIFLFGRPSWELPLLGGEIISGIIFKELGEELGERLHIIGSVVDKLIDFGWKCNGGYYDIWLYKEISNEEARIELEKLGLLKIANLETMI
;
A
#
# COMPACT_ATOMS: atom_id res chain seq x y z
N MET A 1 3.18 20.00 -1.10
CA MET A 1 3.75 18.65 -1.12
C MET A 1 2.62 17.66 -0.94
N ALA A 2 2.42 16.80 -1.94
CA ALA A 2 1.48 15.70 -1.85
C ALA A 2 2.19 14.47 -1.29
N ASN A 3 1.48 13.66 -0.50
CA ASN A 3 2.01 12.45 0.12
C ASN A 3 0.95 11.34 0.11
N ILE A 4 1.40 10.11 -0.12
CA ILE A 4 0.58 8.90 -0.17
C ILE A 4 1.28 7.87 0.72
N SER A 5 0.55 7.35 1.72
CA SER A 5 0.99 6.17 2.45
C SER A 5 0.32 4.93 1.86
N ILE A 6 1.12 3.89 1.61
CA ILE A 6 0.63 2.58 1.16
C ILE A 6 1.09 1.54 2.18
N PHE A 7 0.14 0.90 2.84
CA PHE A 7 0.40 -0.22 3.73
C PHE A 7 0.90 -1.43 2.93
N LEU A 8 2.01 -2.02 3.37
CA LEU A 8 2.58 -3.24 2.81
C LEU A 8 1.94 -4.45 3.49
N PHE A 9 2.30 -4.69 4.75
CA PHE A 9 1.85 -5.80 5.58
C PHE A 9 2.16 -5.54 7.05
N GLY A 10 1.40 -6.20 7.91
CA GLY A 10 1.38 -5.94 9.33
C GLY A 10 2.08 -6.99 10.18
N ARG A 11 1.92 -6.80 11.49
CA ARG A 11 2.21 -7.89 12.44
C ARG A 11 1.25 -9.06 12.16
N PRO A 12 1.68 -10.31 12.35
CA PRO A 12 0.80 -11.47 12.15
C PRO A 12 -0.54 -11.36 12.90
N SER A 13 -0.56 -10.77 14.09
CA SER A 13 -1.79 -10.55 14.88
C SER A 13 -2.82 -9.60 14.24
N TRP A 14 -2.45 -8.85 13.20
CA TRP A 14 -3.35 -7.98 12.45
C TRP A 14 -4.01 -8.70 11.27
N GLU A 15 -3.34 -9.73 10.74
CA GLU A 15 -3.77 -10.45 9.52
C GLU A 15 -4.21 -11.89 9.82
N LEU A 16 -3.92 -12.39 11.03
CA LEU A 16 -4.30 -13.72 11.50
C LEU A 16 -5.03 -13.62 12.84
N PRO A 17 -5.97 -14.55 13.12
CA PRO A 17 -6.73 -14.61 14.37
C PRO A 17 -5.89 -15.16 15.53
N LEU A 18 -4.72 -14.57 15.79
CA LEU A 18 -3.79 -15.03 16.83
C LEU A 18 -4.19 -14.60 18.25
N LEU A 19 -4.98 -13.53 18.36
CA LEU A 19 -5.41 -12.98 19.64
C LEU A 19 -6.88 -13.36 19.88
N GLY A 20 -7.09 -14.38 20.72
CA GLY A 20 -8.44 -14.84 21.10
C GLY A 20 -9.10 -15.79 20.09
N GLY A 21 -8.39 -16.19 19.02
CA GLY A 21 -8.81 -17.22 18.08
C GLY A 21 -7.99 -18.51 18.21
N GLU A 22 -8.51 -19.60 17.65
CA GLU A 22 -7.81 -20.87 17.54
C GLU A 22 -7.37 -21.10 16.07
N ILE A 23 -6.10 -21.48 15.87
CA ILE A 23 -5.59 -21.84 14.55
C ILE A 23 -5.92 -23.31 14.32
N ILE A 24 -7.01 -23.55 13.59
CA ILE A 24 -7.53 -24.91 13.34
C ILE A 24 -6.88 -25.61 12.14
N SER A 25 -6.17 -24.86 11.29
CA SER A 25 -5.55 -25.39 10.07
C SER A 25 -4.41 -24.51 9.56
N GLY A 26 -3.38 -25.13 8.99
CA GLY A 26 -2.28 -24.41 8.32
C GLY A 26 -2.66 -23.75 7.00
N ILE A 27 -3.88 -23.96 6.49
CA ILE A 27 -4.37 -23.33 5.25
C ILE A 27 -4.34 -21.80 5.35
N ILE A 28 -4.62 -21.25 6.54
CA ILE A 28 -4.68 -19.80 6.77
C ILE A 28 -3.34 -19.11 6.49
N PHE A 29 -2.21 -19.78 6.74
CA PHE A 29 -0.88 -19.23 6.43
C PHE A 29 -0.58 -19.27 4.93
N LYS A 30 -1.12 -20.27 4.21
CA LYS A 30 -0.95 -20.37 2.76
C LYS A 30 -1.77 -19.31 2.05
N GLU A 31 -3.03 -19.17 2.43
CA GLU A 31 -3.94 -18.13 1.92
C GLU A 31 -3.38 -16.75 2.18
N LEU A 32 -2.91 -16.47 3.40
CA LEU A 32 -2.26 -15.19 3.71
C LEU A 32 -0.97 -14.99 2.88
N GLY A 33 -0.18 -16.04 2.66
CA GLY A 33 1.01 -15.96 1.83
C GLY A 33 0.70 -15.60 0.37
N GLU A 34 -0.34 -16.20 -0.20
CA GLU A 34 -0.82 -15.91 -1.55
C GLU A 34 -1.35 -14.47 -1.63
N GLU A 35 -2.18 -14.06 -0.67
CA GLU A 35 -2.73 -12.69 -0.60
C GLU A 35 -1.62 -11.64 -0.48
N LEU A 36 -0.64 -11.87 0.40
CA LEU A 36 0.52 -10.97 0.55
C LEU A 36 1.34 -10.88 -0.72
N GLY A 37 1.54 -12.00 -1.42
CA GLY A 37 2.23 -12.03 -2.71
C GLY A 37 1.52 -11.16 -3.75
N GLU A 38 0.22 -11.37 -3.93
CA GLU A 38 -0.60 -10.57 -4.86
C GLU A 38 -0.58 -9.08 -4.50
N ARG A 39 -0.76 -8.75 -3.22
CA ARG A 39 -0.74 -7.39 -2.69
C ARG A 39 0.59 -6.70 -2.99
N LEU A 40 1.71 -7.35 -2.71
CA LEU A 40 3.05 -6.77 -2.94
C LEU A 40 3.37 -6.63 -4.43
N HIS A 41 2.88 -7.52 -5.29
CA HIS A 41 3.00 -7.35 -6.74
C HIS A 41 2.23 -6.13 -7.26
N ILE A 42 1.02 -5.91 -6.76
CA ILE A 42 0.22 -4.71 -7.09
C ILE A 42 0.94 -3.46 -6.62
N ILE A 43 1.39 -3.42 -5.35
CA ILE A 43 2.09 -2.28 -4.78
C ILE A 43 3.38 -1.98 -5.57
N GLY A 44 4.17 -3.01 -5.91
CA GLY A 44 5.36 -2.84 -6.74
C GLY A 44 5.04 -2.16 -8.08
N SER A 45 4.00 -2.62 -8.77
CA SER A 45 3.53 -2.03 -10.03
C SER A 45 3.07 -0.57 -9.88
N VAL A 46 2.51 -0.20 -8.72
CA VAL A 46 2.14 1.19 -8.41
C VAL A 46 3.37 2.04 -8.15
N VAL A 47 4.31 1.55 -7.34
CA VAL A 47 5.55 2.25 -7.02
C VAL A 47 6.35 2.54 -8.28
N ASP A 48 6.51 1.57 -9.18
CA ASP A 48 7.22 1.74 -10.45
C ASP A 48 6.60 2.88 -11.27
N LYS A 49 5.27 2.87 -11.45
CA LYS A 49 4.55 3.93 -12.17
C LYS A 49 4.73 5.31 -11.54
N LEU A 50 4.67 5.40 -10.21
CA LEU A 50 4.80 6.67 -9.51
C LEU A 50 6.24 7.21 -9.60
N ILE A 51 7.25 6.34 -9.47
CA ILE A 51 8.65 6.70 -9.65
C ILE A 51 8.91 7.19 -11.08
N ASP A 52 8.38 6.50 -12.09
CA ASP A 52 8.47 6.94 -13.50
C ASP A 52 7.84 8.33 -13.73
N PHE A 53 6.85 8.70 -12.91
CA PHE A 53 6.20 10.01 -12.90
C PHE A 53 6.84 11.02 -11.93
N GLY A 54 8.03 10.73 -11.42
CA GLY A 54 8.83 11.65 -10.62
C GLY A 54 8.43 11.74 -9.14
N TRP A 55 7.66 10.77 -8.64
CA TRP A 55 7.44 10.61 -7.21
C TRP A 55 8.68 10.01 -6.55
N LYS A 56 8.91 10.36 -5.29
CA LYS A 56 9.95 9.77 -4.43
C LYS A 56 9.31 8.80 -3.46
N CYS A 57 10.01 7.74 -3.09
CA CYS A 57 9.50 6.70 -2.20
C CYS A 57 10.44 6.49 -1.00
N ASN A 58 9.89 6.54 0.21
CA ASN A 58 10.58 6.23 1.46
C ASN A 58 9.93 5.02 2.15
N GLY A 59 10.73 4.20 2.81
CA GLY A 59 10.25 3.07 3.60
C GLY A 59 9.89 3.45 5.04
N GLY A 60 8.77 2.91 5.53
CA GLY A 60 8.36 2.91 6.93
C GLY A 60 8.46 1.52 7.56
N TYR A 61 7.80 1.34 8.71
CA TYR A 61 7.80 0.05 9.43
C TYR A 61 6.84 -0.97 8.81
N TYR A 62 5.67 -0.52 8.35
CA TYR A 62 4.62 -1.37 7.77
C TYR A 62 4.10 -0.83 6.44
N ASP A 63 4.60 0.33 6.02
CA ASP A 63 4.10 1.13 4.93
C ASP A 63 5.24 1.78 4.15
N ILE A 64 4.92 2.31 2.98
CA ILE A 64 5.79 3.16 2.18
C ILE A 64 5.13 4.51 1.95
N TRP A 65 5.96 5.53 1.82
CA TRP A 65 5.55 6.92 1.73
C TRP A 65 6.01 7.47 0.39
N LEU A 66 5.06 7.74 -0.49
CA LEU A 66 5.32 8.32 -1.81
C LEU A 66 4.98 9.80 -1.79
N TYR A 67 5.93 10.64 -2.19
CA TYR A 67 5.76 12.10 -2.13
C TYR A 67 6.32 12.81 -3.35
N LYS A 68 5.73 13.98 -3.65
CA LYS A 68 6.11 14.85 -4.75
C LYS A 68 5.78 16.31 -4.41
N GLU A 69 6.61 17.23 -4.89
CA GLU A 69 6.44 18.68 -4.66
C GLU A 69 5.39 19.29 -5.59
N ILE A 70 4.15 18.83 -5.43
CA ILE A 70 2.95 19.31 -6.11
C ILE A 70 1.84 19.56 -5.08
N SER A 71 0.75 20.18 -5.53
CA SER A 71 -0.48 20.32 -4.74
C SER A 71 -1.27 19.00 -4.70
N ASN A 72 -2.17 18.88 -3.72
CA ASN A 72 -3.04 17.71 -3.59
C ASN A 72 -3.99 17.54 -4.79
N GLU A 73 -4.42 18.64 -5.42
CA GLU A 73 -5.28 18.58 -6.61
C GLU A 73 -4.50 18.10 -7.84
N GLU A 74 -3.27 18.58 -8.05
CA GLU A 74 -2.39 18.06 -9.11
C GLU A 74 -2.10 16.57 -8.91
N ALA A 75 -1.83 16.15 -7.68
CA ALA A 75 -1.63 14.74 -7.35
C ALA A 75 -2.88 13.90 -7.67
N ARG A 76 -4.08 14.38 -7.29
CA ARG A 76 -5.34 13.71 -7.62
C ARG A 76 -5.51 13.52 -9.12
N ILE A 77 -5.25 14.56 -9.92
CA ILE A 77 -5.32 14.52 -11.39
C ILE A 77 -4.29 13.53 -11.97
N GLU A 78 -3.05 13.52 -11.47
CA GLU A 78 -2.03 12.55 -11.89
C GLU A 78 -2.46 11.11 -11.59
N LEU A 79 -2.92 10.84 -10.36
CA LEU A 79 -3.38 9.51 -9.94
C LEU A 79 -4.60 9.04 -10.73
N GLU A 80 -5.51 9.95 -11.08
CA GLU A 80 -6.65 9.67 -11.95
C GLU A 80 -6.20 9.21 -13.34
N LYS A 81 -5.26 9.95 -13.95
CA LYS A 81 -4.68 9.60 -15.26
C LYS A 81 -3.95 8.26 -15.24
N LEU A 82 -3.33 7.90 -14.12
CA LEU A 82 -2.62 6.63 -13.94
C LEU A 82 -3.55 5.46 -13.57
N GLY A 83 -4.84 5.73 -13.30
CA GLY A 83 -5.80 4.72 -12.84
C GLY A 83 -5.55 4.24 -11.40
N LEU A 84 -4.90 5.05 -10.57
CA LEU A 84 -4.41 4.69 -9.23
C LEU A 84 -5.24 5.25 -8.08
N LEU A 85 -6.28 6.04 -8.38
CA LEU A 85 -7.16 6.69 -7.38
C LEU A 85 -7.72 5.75 -6.30
N LYS A 86 -7.93 4.46 -6.62
CA LYS A 86 -8.50 3.48 -5.68
C LYS A 86 -7.46 2.74 -4.84
N ILE A 87 -6.18 2.78 -5.22
CA ILE A 87 -5.09 2.04 -4.56
C ILE A 87 -4.40 2.93 -3.54
N ALA A 88 -4.30 4.23 -3.83
CA ALA A 88 -3.89 5.22 -2.85
C ALA A 88 -5.07 5.46 -1.90
N ASN A 89 -5.02 4.91 -0.68
CA ASN A 89 -5.86 5.38 0.42
C ASN A 89 -5.46 6.84 0.72
N LEU A 90 -6.02 7.78 -0.03
CA LEU A 90 -5.75 9.22 0.05
C LEU A 90 -6.37 9.86 1.31
N GLU A 91 -6.75 9.07 2.32
CA GLU A 91 -7.46 9.52 3.52
C GLU A 91 -6.59 10.35 4.48
N THR A 92 -5.29 10.49 4.22
CA THR A 92 -4.40 11.35 5.02
C THR A 92 -3.67 12.36 4.14
N MET A 93 -4.42 13.15 3.37
CA MET A 93 -3.99 14.48 2.95
C MET A 93 -4.57 15.52 3.92
N ILE A 94 -4.13 15.49 5.18
CA ILE A 94 -4.35 16.56 6.17
C ILE A 94 -3.00 17.16 6.51
#